data_AF-A0A1C6H8W6-F1
#
_entry.id   AF-A0A1C6H8W6-F1
#
_cell.length_a   1.000
_cell.length_b   1.000
_cell.length_c   1.000
_cell.angle_alpha   90.00
_cell.angle_beta   90.00
_cell.angle_gamma   90.00
#
_symmetry.space_group_name_H-M   'P 1'
#
loop_
_entity.id
_entity.type
_entity.pdbx_description
1 polymer ?
#
loop_
_entity_poly.entity_id
_entity_poly.type
_entity_poly.pdbx_seq_one_letter_code
_entity_poly.pdbx_strand_id
1 'polypeptide(L)'
;MMGRSQADLSTPVIKGTNAIVALTSADDLESPHPSCIRCGRCVSVCPMGLQPLYLYRFSRCRDVGMLRQYSILDCVECGCCAYTCPGKLPIVAAIREGKQRVREEPS
;
A
#
# COMPACT_ATOMS: atom_id res chain seq x y z
N MET A 1 -1.60 8.11 -5.29
CA MET A 1 -1.38 7.42 -6.59
C MET A 1 -2.20 6.13 -6.65
N MET A 2 -3.46 6.22 -7.07
CA MET A 2 -4.29 5.04 -7.30
C MET A 2 -4.05 4.51 -8.72
N GLY A 3 -4.00 3.19 -8.89
CA GLY A 3 -3.78 2.56 -10.20
C GLY A 3 -3.57 1.06 -10.06
N ARG A 4 -3.72 0.34 -11.18
CA ARG A 4 -3.40 -1.09 -11.29
C ARG A 4 -2.22 -1.24 -12.23
N SER A 5 -1.17 -1.91 -11.77
CA SER A 5 -0.07 -2.31 -12.65
C SER A 5 -0.62 -3.19 -13.78
N GLN A 6 -0.22 -2.90 -15.02
CA GLN A 6 -0.58 -3.69 -16.19
C GLN A 6 0.66 -4.44 -16.65
N ALA A 7 0.50 -5.75 -16.88
CA ALA A 7 1.58 -6.60 -17.38
C ALA A 7 1.67 -6.60 -18.91
N ASP A 8 0.59 -6.19 -19.59
CA ASP A 8 0.49 -6.19 -21.05
C ASP A 8 0.15 -4.79 -21.57
N LEU A 9 0.94 -4.34 -22.55
CA LEU A 9 0.77 -3.07 -23.25
C LEU A 9 -0.43 -3.06 -24.21
N SER A 10 -0.99 -4.23 -24.54
CA SER A 10 -2.21 -4.34 -25.35
C SER A 10 -3.49 -4.03 -24.56
N THR A 11 -3.40 -3.87 -23.23
CA THR A 11 -4.55 -3.60 -22.37
C THR A 11 -5.25 -2.31 -22.79
N PRO A 12 -6.55 -2.34 -23.13
CA PRO A 12 -7.25 -1.17 -23.60
C PRO A 12 -7.47 -0.15 -22.47
N VAL A 13 -7.43 1.13 -22.82
CA VAL A 13 -7.91 2.20 -21.94
C VAL A 13 -9.43 2.29 -22.03
N ILE A 14 -10.08 2.49 -20.88
CA ILE A 14 -11.53 2.68 -20.80
C ILE A 14 -11.82 4.09 -20.27
N LYS A 15 -13.08 4.52 -20.31
CA LYS A 15 -13.52 5.83 -19.79
C LYS A 15 -13.06 6.12 -18.34
N GLY A 16 -12.86 5.07 -17.54
CA GLY A 16 -12.36 5.19 -16.16
C GLY A 16 -10.83 5.42 -16.04
N THR A 17 -10.09 5.40 -17.14
CA THR A 17 -8.64 5.62 -17.16
C THR A 17 -8.35 7.12 -17.21
N ASN A 18 -8.05 7.71 -16.05
CA ASN A 18 -7.73 9.15 -15.95
C ASN A 18 -6.29 9.48 -16.35
N ALA A 19 -5.34 8.58 -16.08
CA ALA A 19 -3.92 8.79 -16.34
C ALA A 19 -3.18 7.45 -16.49
N ILE A 20 -2.03 7.50 -17.17
CA ILE A 20 -1.08 6.38 -17.30
C ILE A 20 0.24 6.82 -16.68
N VAL A 21 0.80 5.98 -15.81
CA VAL A 21 2.13 6.19 -15.23
C VAL A 21 3.07 5.16 -15.86
N ALA A 22 4.05 5.65 -16.63
CA ALA A 22 5.09 4.82 -17.21
C ALA A 22 6.30 4.80 -16.26
N LEU A 23 6.61 3.62 -15.73
CA LEU A 23 7.72 3.39 -14.81
C LEU A 23 8.78 2.56 -15.54
N THR A 24 10.04 2.85 -15.26
CA THR A 24 11.20 2.18 -15.85
C THR A 24 12.03 1.50 -14.76
N SER A 25 13.00 0.68 -15.17
CA SER A 25 13.97 0.08 -14.23
C SER A 25 14.81 1.13 -13.48
N ALA A 26 14.90 2.36 -13.99
CA ALA A 26 15.61 3.45 -13.31
C ALA A 26 14.87 4.01 -12.10
N ASP A 27 13.55 3.80 -11.98
CA ASP A 27 12.74 4.31 -10.87
C ASP A 27 12.94 3.50 -9.58
N ASP A 28 13.62 2.35 -9.66
CA ASP A 28 14.10 1.52 -8.55
C ASP A 28 13.05 1.34 -7.42
N LEU A 29 11.83 0.95 -7.78
CA LEU A 29 10.68 0.92 -6.86
C LEU A 29 10.56 -0.36 -6.02
N GLU A 30 11.35 -1.38 -6.34
CA GLU A 30 11.34 -2.66 -5.64
C GLU A 30 12.69 -2.96 -4.99
N SER A 31 12.67 -3.71 -3.89
CA SER A 31 13.87 -4.23 -3.25
C SER A 31 13.63 -5.70 -2.88
N PRO A 32 14.58 -6.60 -3.15
CA PRO A 32 14.49 -7.99 -2.68
C PRO A 32 14.52 -8.10 -1.15
N HIS A 33 15.06 -7.08 -0.47
CA HIS A 33 15.17 -7.03 0.98
C HIS A 33 14.60 -5.71 1.52
N PRO A 34 13.25 -5.56 1.56
CA PRO A 34 12.63 -4.35 2.06
C PRO A 34 12.82 -4.23 3.57
N SER A 35 13.43 -3.14 4.03
CA SER A 35 13.75 -2.91 5.44
C SER A 35 13.34 -1.50 5.89
N CYS A 36 12.63 -1.43 7.01
CA CYS A 36 12.14 -0.16 7.53
C CYS A 36 13.18 0.52 8.42
N ILE A 37 13.67 1.68 8.00
CA ILE A 37 14.58 2.55 8.78
C ILE A 37 13.85 3.54 9.71
N ARG A 38 12.53 3.41 9.88
CA ARG A 38 11.69 4.27 10.75
C ARG A 38 11.77 5.78 10.46
N CYS A 39 11.93 6.17 9.20
CA CYS A 39 12.03 7.57 8.77
C CYS A 39 10.74 8.41 8.90
N GLY A 40 9.58 7.83 9.22
CA GLY A 40 8.32 8.56 9.39
C GLY A 40 7.62 9.05 8.11
N ARG A 41 8.28 9.00 6.94
CA ARG A 41 7.77 9.56 5.67
C ARG A 41 6.41 9.00 5.25
N CYS A 42 6.16 7.71 5.49
CA CYS A 42 4.88 7.06 5.18
C CYS A 42 3.67 7.70 5.90
N VAL A 43 3.87 8.26 7.09
CA VAL A 43 2.82 8.94 7.86
C VAL A 43 2.59 10.35 7.29
N SER A 44 3.67 11.08 7.01
CA SER A 44 3.58 12.46 6.50
C SER A 44 2.86 12.60 5.16
N VAL A 45 2.90 11.57 4.30
CA VAL A 45 2.27 11.59 2.96
C VAL A 45 0.88 10.94 2.95
N CYS A 46 0.40 10.41 4.07
CA CYS A 46 -0.87 9.70 4.08
C CYS A 46 -2.04 10.69 4.02
N PRO A 47 -2.87 10.68 2.95
CA PRO A 47 -3.98 11.61 2.83
C PRO A 47 -5.10 11.34 3.85
N MET A 48 -5.17 10.10 4.37
CA MET A 48 -6.15 9.70 5.38
C MET A 48 -5.66 9.91 6.82
N GLY A 49 -4.42 10.40 7.01
CA GLY A 49 -3.85 10.56 8.35
C GLY A 49 -3.61 9.25 9.12
N LEU A 50 -3.59 8.10 8.42
CA LEU A 50 -3.35 6.79 9.03
C LEU A 50 -1.87 6.59 9.38
N GLN A 51 -1.56 5.49 10.06
CA GLN A 51 -0.19 5.08 10.36
C GLN A 51 0.21 3.80 9.56
N PRO A 52 0.70 3.95 8.30
CA PRO A 52 0.85 2.81 7.40
C PRO A 52 1.90 1.78 7.86
N LEU A 53 2.92 2.23 8.60
CA LEU A 53 3.95 1.34 9.14
C LEU A 53 3.36 0.32 10.14
N TYR A 54 2.47 0.77 11.02
CA TYR A 54 1.84 -0.10 12.01
C TYR A 54 0.84 -1.04 11.33
N LEU A 55 0.00 -0.53 10.41
CA LEU A 55 -0.90 -1.35 9.61
C LEU A 55 -0.14 -2.44 8.82
N TYR A 56 1.01 -2.10 8.22
CA TYR A 56 1.87 -3.08 7.57
C TYR A 56 2.37 -4.16 8.55
N ARG A 57 2.84 -3.77 9.74
CA ARG A 57 3.33 -4.72 10.75
C ARG A 57 2.23 -5.63 11.27
N PHE A 58 1.07 -5.08 11.66
CA PHE A 58 -0.06 -5.86 12.17
C PHE A 58 -0.63 -6.78 11.10
N SER A 59 -0.66 -6.35 9.84
CA SER A 59 -1.03 -7.24 8.72
C SER A 59 -0.07 -8.43 8.59
N ARG A 60 1.25 -8.21 8.72
CA ARG A 60 2.23 -9.30 8.72
C ARG A 60 2.12 -10.23 9.92
N CYS A 61 1.79 -9.69 11.09
CA CYS A 61 1.56 -10.47 12.32
C CYS A 61 0.17 -11.13 12.37
N ARG A 62 -0.70 -10.89 11.39
CA ARG A 62 -2.10 -11.35 11.36
C ARG A 62 -2.95 -10.90 12.55
N ASP A 63 -2.63 -9.75 13.13
CA ASP A 63 -3.34 -9.22 14.30
C ASP A 63 -4.57 -8.40 13.87
N VAL A 64 -5.72 -9.07 13.74
CA VAL A 64 -6.98 -8.46 13.30
C VAL A 64 -7.50 -7.43 14.30
N GLY A 65 -7.27 -7.64 15.60
CA GLY A 65 -7.69 -6.71 16.66
C GLY A 65 -7.00 -5.35 16.52
N MET A 66 -5.67 -5.36 16.39
CA MET A 66 -4.89 -4.14 16.17
C MET A 66 -5.19 -3.49 14.81
N LEU A 67 -5.44 -4.29 13.78
CA LEU A 67 -5.83 -3.77 12.46
C LEU A 67 -7.14 -2.97 12.51
N ARG A 68 -8.11 -3.41 13.32
CA ARG A 68 -9.35 -2.65 13.56
C ARG A 68 -9.11 -1.39 14.36
N GLN A 69 -8.33 -1.49 15.44
CA GLN A 69 -8.01 -0.34 16.29
C GLN A 69 -7.32 0.78 15.50
N TYR A 70 -6.53 0.44 14.49
CA TYR A 70 -5.82 1.38 13.62
C TYR A 70 -6.61 1.73 12.33
N SER A 71 -7.91 1.42 12.28
CA SER A 71 -8.81 1.76 11.18
C SER A 71 -8.31 1.34 9.80
N ILE A 72 -7.84 0.10 9.64
CA ILE A 72 -7.32 -0.39 8.34
C ILE A 72 -8.32 -0.23 7.18
N LEU A 73 -9.63 -0.29 7.46
CA LEU A 73 -10.69 -0.19 6.45
C LEU A 73 -10.77 1.20 5.82
N ASP A 74 -10.32 2.24 6.52
CA ASP A 74 -10.31 3.64 6.03
C ASP A 74 -9.21 3.88 4.99
N CYS A 75 -8.23 2.98 4.88
CA CYS A 75 -7.17 3.14 3.89
C CYS A 75 -7.75 3.07 2.48
N VAL A 76 -7.53 4.08 1.63
CA VAL A 76 -8.03 4.08 0.24
C VAL A 76 -7.08 3.42 -0.78
N GLU A 77 -6.03 2.74 -0.31
CA GLU A 77 -5.06 2.02 -1.16
C GLU A 77 -4.38 2.92 -2.22
N CYS A 78 -4.16 4.19 -1.89
CA CYS A 78 -3.60 5.19 -2.79
C CYS A 78 -2.09 5.07 -3.06
N GLY A 79 -1.36 4.12 -2.48
CA GLY A 79 0.06 3.89 -2.81
C GLY A 79 1.09 4.95 -2.42
N CYS A 80 0.70 6.14 -1.93
CA CYS A 80 1.65 7.21 -1.61
C CYS A 80 2.71 6.79 -0.59
N CYS A 81 2.31 6.00 0.41
CA CYS A 81 3.20 5.50 1.45
C CYS A 81 4.24 4.49 0.94
N ALA A 82 3.88 3.65 -0.03
CA ALA A 82 4.79 2.66 -0.61
C ALA A 82 5.78 3.32 -1.56
N TYR A 83 5.30 4.20 -2.44
CA TYR A 83 6.13 4.94 -3.41
C TYR A 83 7.20 5.80 -2.72
N THR A 84 6.85 6.48 -1.62
CA THR A 84 7.79 7.36 -0.93
C THR A 84 8.77 6.64 0.01
N CYS A 85 8.58 5.33 0.21
CA CYS A 85 9.32 4.59 1.24
C CYS A 85 10.76 4.32 0.79
N PRO A 86 11.80 4.85 1.47
CA PRO A 86 13.19 4.56 1.12
C PRO A 86 13.56 3.09 1.35
N GLY A 87 12.84 2.41 2.25
CA GLY A 87 12.98 0.97 2.51
C GLY A 87 12.19 0.08 1.56
N LYS A 88 11.44 0.66 0.62
CA LYS A 88 10.62 -0.01 -0.40
C LYS A 88 9.70 -1.11 0.15
N LEU A 89 9.09 -0.83 1.30
CA LEU A 89 8.16 -1.78 1.92
C LEU A 89 6.91 -1.96 1.03
N PRO A 90 6.43 -3.20 0.83
CA PRO A 90 5.18 -3.47 0.10
C PRO A 90 3.94 -3.17 0.97
N ILE A 91 3.81 -1.92 1.40
CA ILE A 91 2.79 -1.48 2.39
C ILE A 91 1.37 -1.73 1.87
N VAL A 92 1.09 -1.36 0.63
CA VAL A 92 -0.27 -1.47 0.05
C VAL A 92 -0.69 -2.93 -0.12
N ALA A 93 0.23 -3.80 -0.54
CA ALA A 93 -0.05 -5.23 -0.68
C ALA A 93 -0.44 -5.84 0.67
N ALA A 94 0.34 -5.56 1.72
CA ALA A 94 0.03 -6.01 3.07
C ALA A 94 -1.31 -5.42 3.59
N ILE A 95 -1.62 -4.15 3.30
CA ILE A 95 -2.90 -3.56 3.71
C ILE A 95 -4.08 -4.24 3.00
N ARG A 96 -3.96 -4.58 1.70
CA ARG A 96 -5.00 -5.32 0.97
C ARG A 96 -5.30 -6.67 1.62
N GLU A 97 -4.26 -7.44 1.93
CA GLU A 97 -4.39 -8.70 2.67
C GLU A 97 -5.02 -8.49 4.06
N GLY A 98 -4.59 -7.46 4.79
CA GLY A 98 -5.12 -7.15 6.11
C GLY A 98 -6.60 -6.78 6.09
N LYS A 99 -7.04 -6.01 5.09
CA LYS A 99 -8.47 -5.69 4.89
C LYS A 99 -9.30 -6.91 4.56
N GLN A 100 -8.80 -7.83 3.74
CA GLN A 100 -9.50 -9.09 3.44
C GLN A 100 -9.75 -9.88 4.72
N ARG A 101 -8.73 -10.06 5.56
CA ARG A 101 -8.87 -10.76 6.85
C ARG A 101 -9.88 -10.10 7.79
N VAL A 102 -9.83 -8.78 7.91
CA VAL A 102 -10.76 -8.04 8.78
C VAL A 102 -12.22 -8.18 8.32
N ARG A 103 -12.45 -8.39 7.01
CA ARG A 103 -13.76 -8.68 6.42
C ARG A 103 -14.20 -10.13 6.61
N GLU A 104 -13.26 -11.08 6.63
CA GLU A 104 -13.51 -12.51 6.83
C GLU A 104 -13.86 -12.87 8.28
N GLU A 105 -13.34 -12.12 9.26
CA GLU A 105 -13.62 -12.33 10.68
C GLU A 105 -14.53 -11.23 11.27
N PRO A 106 -15.72 -10.92 10.73
CA PRO A 106 -16.54 -9.81 11.23
C PRO A 106 -16.82 -10.01 12.73
N SER A 107 -16.41 -9.03 13.53
CA SER A 107 -16.63 -8.96 14.98
C SER A 107 -18.11 -8.92 15.32
#